data_AF-A0A5J9T9V4-F1
#
_entry.id   AF-A0A5J9T9V4-F1
#
_cell.length_a   1.000
_cell.length_b   1.000
_cell.length_c   1.000
_cell.angle_alpha   90.00
_cell.angle_beta   90.00
_cell.angle_gamma   90.00
#
_symmetry.space_group_name_H-M   'P 1'
#
loop_
_entity.id
_entity.type
_entity.pdbx_description
1 polymer ?
#
loop_
_entity_poly.entity_id
_entity_poly.type
_entity_poly.pdbx_seq_one_letter_code
_entity_poly.pdbx_strand_id
1 'polypeptide(L)'
;MDWLDKKPARSVVFVSLGSVLSVSKRLDEQMRRGLEATGRPYLLVARKSSGGGVAGTGGQGMVVEWCNQMRVLAHPAVGCFVS
;
A
#
# COMPACT_ATOMS: atom_id res chain seq x y z
N MET A 1 12.98 7.56 -1.04
CA MET A 1 11.74 6.76 -0.88
C MET A 1 10.87 7.60 0.03
N ASP A 2 10.68 8.86 -0.35
CA ASP A 2 10.75 9.97 0.61
C ASP A 2 9.55 10.01 1.56
N TRP A 3 8.48 9.30 1.17
CA TRP A 3 7.33 9.05 2.03
C TRP A 3 7.63 8.04 3.13
N LEU A 4 8.32 6.92 2.83
CA LEU A 4 8.75 5.93 3.82
C LEU A 4 9.84 6.48 4.75
N ASP A 5 10.72 7.32 4.21
CA ASP A 5 11.80 7.97 4.97
C ASP A 5 11.25 8.85 6.12
N LYS A 6 10.00 9.31 5.99
CA LYS A 6 9.30 10.13 7.00
C LYS A 6 8.49 9.30 8.01
N LYS A 7 8.55 7.96 7.96
CA LYS A 7 7.79 7.08 8.86
C LYS A 7 8.69 6.48 9.94
N PRO A 8 8.17 6.28 11.16
CA PRO A 8 8.89 5.54 12.19
C PRO A 8 9.31 4.14 11.74
N ALA A 9 10.36 3.59 12.36
CA ALA A 9 10.79 2.23 12.09
C ALA A 9 9.67 1.22 12.39
N ARG A 10 9.53 0.21 11.53
CA ARG A 10 8.53 -0.88 11.64
C ARG A 10 7.07 -0.43 11.80
N SER A 11 6.71 0.77 11.34
CA SER A 11 5.34 1.28 11.44
C SER A 11 4.46 1.00 10.21
N VAL A 12 5.08 0.88 9.02
CA VAL A 12 4.37 0.81 7.75
C VAL A 12 3.94 -0.62 7.43
N VAL A 13 2.68 -0.79 7.04
CA VAL A 13 2.15 -2.01 6.41
C VAL A 13 2.31 -1.90 4.90
N PHE A 14 3.10 -2.79 4.31
CA PHE A 14 3.23 -2.89 2.86
C PHE A 14 2.30 -3.97 2.33
N VAL A 15 1.55 -3.67 1.27
CA VAL A 15 0.57 -4.60 0.68
C VAL A 15 0.78 -4.67 -0.83
N SER A 16 1.01 -5.89 -1.34
CA SER A 16 1.12 -6.15 -2.77
C SER A 16 0.68 -7.57 -3.10
N LEU A 17 -0.39 -7.72 -3.89
CA LEU A 17 -0.99 -9.01 -4.27
C LEU A 17 -0.39 -9.61 -5.55
N GLY A 18 0.78 -9.14 -5.98
CA GLY A 18 1.45 -9.61 -7.18
C GLY A 18 0.70 -9.32 -8.49
N SER A 19 1.21 -9.87 -9.59
CA SER A 19 0.74 -9.60 -10.95
C SER A 19 -0.37 -10.53 -11.43
N VAL A 20 -0.54 -11.69 -10.78
CA VAL A 20 -1.45 -12.77 -11.19
C VAL A 20 -2.86 -12.54 -10.65
N LEU A 21 -3.00 -11.87 -9.52
CA LEU A 21 -4.29 -11.64 -8.89
C LEU A 21 -4.98 -10.40 -9.47
N SER A 22 -6.03 -10.64 -10.25
CA SER A 22 -7.01 -9.59 -10.59
C SER A 22 -7.89 -9.37 -9.36
N VAL A 23 -7.63 -8.28 -8.64
CA VAL A 23 -8.39 -7.91 -7.45
C VAL A 23 -9.71 -7.30 -7.90
N SER A 24 -10.83 -7.91 -7.48
CA SER A 24 -12.15 -7.31 -7.73
C SER A 24 -12.23 -5.91 -7.08
N LYS A 25 -12.98 -4.97 -7.68
CA LYS A 25 -13.17 -3.63 -7.11
C LYS A 25 -13.64 -3.67 -5.64
N ARG A 26 -14.44 -4.68 -5.30
CA ARG A 26 -14.93 -4.92 -3.94
C ARG A 26 -13.80 -5.26 -2.97
N LEU A 27 -12.88 -6.12 -3.37
CA LEU A 27 -11.76 -6.53 -2.51
C LEU A 27 -10.77 -5.37 -2.29
N ASP A 28 -10.50 -4.59 -3.35
CA ASP A 28 -9.68 -3.38 -3.27
C ASP A 28 -10.26 -2.34 -2.28
N GLU A 29 -11.57 -2.09 -2.37
CA GLU A 29 -12.28 -1.18 -1.45
C GLU A 29 -12.26 -1.67 0.00
N GLN A 30 -12.55 -2.95 0.24
CA GLN A 30 -12.51 -3.52 1.60
C GLN A 30 -11.10 -3.50 2.19
N MET A 31 -10.09 -3.73 1.35
CA MET A 31 -8.69 -3.65 1.76
C MET A 31 -8.32 -2.22 2.17
N ARG A 32 -8.69 -1.20 1.38
CA ARG A 32 -8.46 0.21 1.77
C ARG A 32 -9.15 0.56 3.08
N ARG A 33 -10.42 0.21 3.25
CA ARG A 33 -11.16 0.45 4.50
C ARG A 33 -10.54 -0.26 5.69
N GLY A 34 -10.13 -1.51 5.52
CA GLY A 34 -9.44 -2.28 6.55
C GLY A 34 -8.14 -1.62 6.97
N LEU A 35 -7.33 -1.18 6.01
CA LEU A 35 -6.08 -0.47 6.25
C LEU A 35 -6.29 0.87 6.95
N GLU A 36 -7.27 1.67 6.52
CA GLU A 36 -7.65 2.93 7.18
C GLU A 36 -8.09 2.71 8.63
N ALA A 37 -8.90 1.68 8.88
CA ALA A 37 -9.36 1.34 10.23
C ALA A 37 -8.24 0.94 11.19
N THR A 38 -7.09 0.48 10.67
CA THR A 38 -5.92 0.19 11.53
C THR A 38 -5.28 1.44 12.14
N GLY A 39 -5.54 2.62 11.56
CA GLY A 39 -4.88 3.88 11.93
C GLY A 39 -3.35 3.86 11.70
N ARG A 40 -2.82 2.85 11.01
CA ARG A 40 -1.39 2.71 10.73
C ARG A 40 -1.03 3.25 9.35
N PRO A 41 0.21 3.71 9.15
CA PRO A 41 0.70 4.01 7.83
C PRO A 41 0.72 2.78 6.95
N TYR A 42 0.28 2.90 5.69
CA TYR A 42 0.32 1.79 4.74
C TYR A 42 0.78 2.22 3.35
N LEU A 43 1.42 1.29 2.65
CA LEU A 43 1.76 1.39 1.24
C LEU A 43 1.05 0.26 0.48
N LEU A 44 0.07 0.61 -0.36
CA LEU A 44 -0.71 -0.35 -1.13
C LEU A 44 -0.34 -0.26 -2.62
N VAL A 45 0.04 -1.39 -3.20
CA VAL A 45 0.20 -1.53 -4.66
C VAL A 45 -1.12 -1.98 -5.26
N ALA A 46 -1.83 -1.07 -5.92
CA ALA A 46 -3.12 -1.35 -6.55
C ALA A 46 -3.12 -0.86 -8.01
N ARG A 47 -3.50 -1.75 -8.94
CA ARG A 47 -3.65 -1.38 -10.35
C ARG A 47 -4.97 -0.65 -10.58
N LYS A 48 -4.97 0.25 -11.56
CA LYS A 48 -6.17 0.98 -12.00
C LYS A 48 -7.25 0.03 -12.49
N SER A 49 -8.24 -0.20 -11.65
CA SER A 49 -9.55 -0.62 -12.13
C SER A 49 -10.16 0.55 -12.91
N SER A 50 -10.64 0.29 -14.12
CA SER A 50 -11.32 1.26 -14.98
C SER A 50 -12.31 2.13 -14.17
N GLY A 51 -11.93 3.41 -13.96
CA GLY A 51 -12.81 4.45 -13.40
C GLY A 51 -12.47 5.05 -12.02
N GLY A 52 -11.44 4.61 -11.30
CA GLY A 52 -11.08 5.21 -9.99
C GLY A 52 -9.65 5.73 -9.94
N GLY A 53 -9.44 6.96 -9.45
CA GLY A 53 -8.11 7.51 -9.21
C GLY A 53 -7.41 6.76 -8.07
N VAL A 54 -6.29 6.11 -8.38
CA VAL A 54 -5.60 5.19 -7.44
C VAL A 54 -4.33 5.78 -6.84
N ALA A 55 -3.72 6.76 -7.51
CA ALA A 55 -2.47 7.35 -7.07
C ALA A 55 -2.74 8.60 -6.22
N GLY A 56 -2.35 8.53 -4.95
CA GLY A 56 -2.55 9.65 -4.04
C GLY A 56 -1.91 9.40 -2.68
N THR A 57 -1.48 10.49 -2.06
CA THR A 57 -1.10 10.53 -0.65
C THR A 57 -2.25 11.23 0.10
N GLY A 58 -3.09 10.44 0.76
CA GLY A 58 -4.25 10.94 1.52
C GLY A 58 -4.33 10.23 2.85
N GLY A 59 -4.42 10.99 3.95
CA GLY A 59 -4.41 10.43 5.30
C GLY A 59 -3.10 9.73 5.68
N GLN A 60 -3.20 8.53 6.26
CA GLN A 60 -2.07 7.70 6.71
C GLN A 60 -1.47 6.84 5.57
N GLY A 61 -2.11 6.76 4.40
CA GLY A 61 -1.77 5.81 3.34
C GLY A 61 -1.10 6.42 2.10
N MET A 62 -0.35 5.59 1.39
CA MET A 62 0.13 5.85 0.04
C MET A 62 -0.30 4.70 -0.86
N VAL A 63 -0.98 5.01 -1.96
CA VAL A 63 -1.41 4.02 -2.95
C VAL A 63 -0.69 4.29 -4.26
N VAL A 64 -0.07 3.26 -4.82
CA VAL A 64 0.75 3.32 -6.04
C VAL A 64 0.38 2.20 -6.98
N GLU A 65 0.55 2.40 -8.28
CA GLU A 65 0.33 1.34 -9.27
C GLU A 65 1.52 0.37 -9.34
N TRP A 66 2.71 0.86 -8.98
CA TRP A 66 3.95 0.08 -9.03
C TRP A 66 4.98 0.61 -8.03
N CYS A 67 5.85 -0.27 -7.56
CA CYS A 67 7.03 0.07 -6.77
C CYS A 67 8.15 -0.95 -6.99
N ASN A 68 9.40 -0.58 -6.68
CA ASN A 68 10.47 -1.55 -6.51
C ASN A 68 10.28 -2.30 -5.18
N GLN A 69 9.62 -3.46 -5.25
CA GLN A 69 9.22 -4.25 -4.07
C GLN A 69 10.40 -4.62 -3.17
N MET A 70 11.55 -4.97 -3.73
CA MET A 70 12.75 -5.31 -2.94
C MET A 70 13.25 -4.11 -2.13
N ARG A 71 13.27 -2.91 -2.74
CA ARG A 71 13.64 -1.68 -2.03
C ARG A 71 12.62 -1.31 -0.95
N VAL A 72 11.34 -1.56 -1.17
CA VAL A 72 10.28 -1.32 -0.17
C VAL A 72 10.47 -2.25 1.01
N LEU A 73 10.60 -3.56 0.76
CA LEU A 73 10.75 -4.58 1.80
C LEU A 73 12.03 -4.41 2.62
N ALA A 74 13.11 -3.93 2.00
CA ALA A 74 14.36 -3.64 2.70
C ALA A 74 14.32 -2.34 3.53
N HIS A 75 13.27 -1.52 3.40
CA HIS A 75 13.21 -0.22 4.07
C HIS A 75 12.88 -0.38 5.57
N PRO A 76 13.60 0.28 6.50
CA PRO A 76 13.43 0.10 7.95
C PRO A 76 12.05 0.50 8.49
N ALA A 77 11.34 1.37 7.78
CA ALA A 77 9.97 1.76 8.13
C ALA A 77 8.94 0.63 7.93
N VAL A 78 9.22 -0.36 7.06
CA VAL A 78 8.30 -1.46 6.80
C VAL A 78 8.37 -2.47 7.94
N GLY A 79 7.23 -2.73 8.58
CA GLY A 79 7.11 -3.66 9.70
C GLY A 79 6.30 -4.91 9.39
N CYS A 80 5.50 -4.88 8.32
CA CYS A 80 4.61 -5.97 7.92
C CYS A 80 4.44 -5.98 6.40
N PHE A 81 4.38 -7.18 5.82
CA PHE A 81 4.09 -7.40 4.42
C PHE A 81 2.88 -8.31 4.26
N VAL A 82 1.90 -7.88 3.47
CA VAL A 82 0.71 -8.66 3.09
C VAL A 82 0.80 -8.96 1.59
N SER A 83 0.83 -10.25 1.23
CA SER A 83 1.07 -10.75 -0.13
C SER A 83 -0.04 -11.65 -0.64
#